data_AF-A0A8S3PLU9-F1
#
_entry.id   AF-A0A8S3PLU9-F1
#
_cell.length_a   1.000
_cell.length_b   1.000
_cell.length_c   1.000
_cell.angle_alpha   90.00
_cell.angle_beta   90.00
_cell.angle_gamma   90.00
#
_symmetry.space_group_name_H-M   'P 1'
#
loop_
_entity.id
_entity.type
_entity.pdbx_description
1 polymer ?
#
loop_
_entity_poly.entity_id
_entity_poly.type
_entity_poly.pdbx_seq_one_letter_code
_entity_poly.pdbx_strand_id
1 'polypeptide(L)'
;MFLTGTFGIDMEFYYCTKDAHAISGTQHWPVGNYCILRQGISCPSGFKTGSIYWDDEDHRNSNEKDGIFPSGVVDTNTLIFYCCRTPINLPTTIPFYLLRYRSPCQQVHGMVAREELVMFDDEDNHNGNLKNGSHPLNDRSIVGNTLYYCYYD
;
A
#
# COMPACT_ATOMS: atom_id res chain seq x y z
N MET A 1 12.33 -13.84 -3.01
CA MET A 1 12.63 -13.34 -1.66
C MET A 1 11.48 -12.45 -1.24
N PHE A 2 11.02 -12.58 0.00
CA PHE A 2 10.01 -11.69 0.59
C PHE A 2 10.73 -10.67 1.47
N LEU A 3 10.25 -9.42 1.44
CA LEU A 3 10.79 -8.30 2.21
C LEU A 3 9.77 -7.94 3.28
N THR A 4 10.24 -7.74 4.52
CA THR A 4 9.42 -7.41 5.69
C THR A 4 9.92 -6.12 6.34
N GLY A 5 9.00 -5.37 6.95
CA GLY A 5 9.33 -4.15 7.71
C GLY A 5 8.12 -3.61 8.48
N THR A 6 8.38 -2.60 9.30
CA THR A 6 7.39 -1.87 10.08
C THR A 6 7.59 -0.35 10.00
N PHE A 7 6.51 0.42 10.11
CA PHE A 7 6.56 1.88 10.26
C PHE A 7 5.36 2.40 11.06
N GLY A 8 5.54 3.48 11.82
CA GLY A 8 4.47 4.31 12.41
C GLY A 8 4.74 4.93 13.79
N ILE A 9 3.77 5.69 14.31
CA ILE A 9 3.71 6.29 15.68
C ILE A 9 2.62 5.64 16.56
N ASP A 10 1.35 5.80 16.19
CA ASP A 10 0.18 5.25 16.90
C ASP A 10 -0.41 4.00 16.22
N MET A 11 0.12 3.65 15.05
CA MET A 11 -0.25 2.47 14.28
C MET A 11 1.01 1.83 13.71
N GLU A 12 1.29 0.60 14.10
CA GLU A 12 2.44 -0.15 13.62
C GLU A 12 2.04 -1.01 12.41
N PHE A 13 2.53 -0.64 11.21
CA PHE A 13 2.18 -1.35 9.98
C PHE A 13 3.18 -2.44 9.64
N TYR A 14 2.84 -3.69 9.94
CA TYR A 14 3.62 -4.85 9.51
C TYR A 14 3.26 -5.24 8.08
N TYR A 15 4.28 -5.44 7.25
CA TYR A 15 4.03 -5.87 5.88
C TYR A 15 5.04 -6.87 5.38
N CYS A 16 4.60 -7.65 4.39
CA CYS A 16 5.43 -8.59 3.64
C CYS A 16 5.10 -8.44 2.16
N THR A 17 6.11 -8.16 1.34
CA THR A 17 5.94 -8.02 -0.11
C THR A 17 7.00 -8.79 -0.88
N LYS A 18 6.65 -9.29 -2.07
CA LYS A 18 7.61 -9.91 -2.96
C LYS A 18 8.45 -8.80 -3.60
N ASP A 19 9.75 -9.01 -3.67
CA ASP A 19 10.63 -8.12 -4.43
C ASP A 19 10.21 -8.13 -5.92
N ALA A 20 9.82 -6.96 -6.41
CA ALA A 20 9.39 -6.71 -7.78
C ALA A 20 10.48 -6.98 -8.82
N HIS A 21 11.76 -6.90 -8.41
CA HIS A 21 12.94 -7.09 -9.23
C HIS A 21 13.64 -8.43 -9.00
N ALA A 22 13.19 -9.22 -8.01
CA ALA A 22 13.72 -10.56 -7.79
C ALA A 22 13.35 -11.48 -8.95
N ILE A 23 14.37 -11.99 -9.64
CA ILE A 23 14.28 -13.00 -10.69
C ILE A 23 13.93 -14.36 -10.04
N SER A 24 12.69 -14.52 -9.61
CA SER A 24 12.15 -15.80 -9.15
C SER A 24 11.23 -16.33 -10.24
N GLY A 25 11.46 -17.56 -10.70
CA GLY A 25 10.91 -18.21 -11.90
C GLY A 25 9.39 -18.34 -12.04
N THR A 26 8.59 -17.61 -11.26
CA THR A 26 7.18 -17.32 -11.53
C THR A 26 7.07 -15.86 -11.98
N GLN A 27 7.37 -15.70 -13.27
CA GLN A 27 7.46 -14.44 -13.99
C GLN A 27 6.07 -13.83 -14.18
N HIS A 28 5.90 -12.59 -13.70
CA HIS A 28 4.74 -11.70 -13.80
C HIS A 28 3.78 -11.77 -12.61
N TRP A 29 3.73 -10.65 -11.89
CA TRP A 29 2.62 -10.29 -11.04
C TRP A 29 1.30 -10.40 -11.84
N PRO A 30 0.27 -11.05 -11.29
CA PRO A 30 -1.01 -11.15 -11.95
C PRO A 30 -1.57 -9.75 -12.18
N VAL A 31 -2.08 -9.49 -13.38
CA VAL A 31 -2.79 -8.25 -13.74
C VAL A 31 -3.96 -8.06 -12.75
N GLY A 32 -4.20 -6.93 -12.09
CA GLY A 32 -5.39 -6.86 -11.21
C GLY A 32 -5.75 -5.46 -10.75
N ASN A 33 -6.99 -5.22 -10.32
CA ASN A 33 -7.43 -3.92 -9.75
C ASN A 33 -6.97 -3.82 -8.29
N TYR A 34 -5.67 -3.62 -8.16
CA TYR A 34 -5.02 -3.48 -6.88
C TYR A 34 -3.76 -2.65 -7.01
N CYS A 35 -3.27 -2.20 -5.86
CA CYS A 35 -1.96 -1.63 -5.70
C CYS A 35 -1.08 -2.53 -4.84
N ILE A 36 0.23 -2.41 -5.03
CA ILE A 36 1.25 -2.94 -4.14
C ILE A 36 2.19 -1.81 -3.76
N LEU A 37 2.83 -1.98 -2.60
CA LEU A 37 3.96 -1.16 -2.20
C LEU A 37 5.08 -1.30 -3.23
N ARG A 38 5.61 -0.17 -3.73
CA ARG A 38 6.74 -0.21 -4.66
C ARG A 38 7.98 -0.68 -3.90
N GLN A 39 8.75 -1.56 -4.52
CA GLN A 39 10.06 -1.99 -4.05
C GLN A 39 11.09 -1.67 -5.15
N GLY A 40 12.17 -0.99 -4.77
CA GLY A 40 13.19 -0.54 -5.72
C GLY A 40 12.85 0.75 -6.50
N ILE A 41 13.51 0.93 -7.64
CA ILE A 41 13.52 2.21 -8.36
C ILE A 41 12.25 2.40 -9.19
N SER A 42 11.65 1.32 -9.71
CA SER A 42 10.51 1.40 -10.63
C SER A 42 9.48 0.30 -10.37
N CYS A 43 8.27 0.50 -10.91
CA CYS A 43 7.24 -0.52 -10.83
C CYS A 43 7.52 -1.71 -11.76
N PRO A 44 7.07 -2.93 -11.40
CA PRO A 44 7.11 -4.05 -12.32
C PRO A 44 6.39 -3.73 -13.64
N SER A 45 6.77 -4.42 -14.71
CA SER A 45 6.12 -4.26 -16.02
C SER A 45 4.59 -4.40 -15.92
N GLY A 46 3.87 -3.46 -16.52
CA GLY A 46 2.41 -3.41 -16.54
C GLY A 46 1.76 -2.71 -15.33
N PHE A 47 2.53 -2.27 -14.34
CA PHE A 47 2.04 -1.42 -13.25
C PHE A 47 2.26 0.06 -13.56
N LYS A 48 1.38 0.90 -13.04
CA LYS A 48 1.50 2.36 -13.07
C LYS A 48 1.94 2.86 -11.71
N THR A 49 2.85 3.82 -11.69
CA THR A 49 3.38 4.44 -10.46
C THR A 49 2.41 5.47 -9.90
N GLY A 50 2.38 5.58 -8.58
CA GLY A 50 1.83 6.71 -7.85
C GLY A 50 2.43 6.80 -6.45
N SER A 51 1.93 7.75 -5.67
CA SER A 51 2.38 7.99 -4.31
C SER A 51 1.28 8.58 -3.45
N ILE A 52 1.38 8.33 -2.15
CA ILE A 52 0.65 9.05 -1.11
C ILE A 52 1.68 9.63 -0.15
N TYR A 53 1.49 10.89 0.17
CA TYR A 53 2.26 11.66 1.13
C TYR A 53 1.33 11.98 2.30
N TRP A 54 1.74 11.51 3.47
CA TRP A 54 1.20 11.82 4.77
C TRP A 54 2.05 12.94 5.38
N ASP A 55 1.38 14.03 5.74
CA ASP A 55 1.94 15.08 6.59
C ASP A 55 1.71 14.62 8.03
N ASP A 56 2.72 13.98 8.61
CA ASP A 56 2.64 13.41 9.96
C ASP A 56 2.80 14.54 11.01
N GLU A 57 2.44 14.26 12.26
CA GLU A 57 2.42 15.25 13.36
C GLU A 57 3.71 16.09 13.49
N ASP A 58 3.59 17.42 13.44
CA ASP A 58 4.67 18.40 13.57
C ASP A 58 5.16 18.56 15.03
N HIS A 59 4.38 18.09 16.01
CA HIS A 59 4.67 18.23 17.43
C HIS A 59 4.68 16.86 18.15
N ARG A 60 5.77 16.54 18.86
CA ARG A 60 6.00 15.23 19.51
C ARG A 60 6.05 14.03 18.56
N ASN A 61 6.46 14.28 17.32
CA ASN A 61 6.71 13.24 16.33
C ASN A 61 7.68 12.18 16.90
N SER A 62 7.20 10.94 16.99
CA SER A 62 7.96 9.78 17.47
C SER A 62 8.01 8.68 16.41
N ASN A 63 8.07 9.06 15.12
CA ASN A 63 8.14 8.12 14.01
C ASN A 63 9.28 7.10 14.22
N GLU A 64 8.90 5.84 14.39
CA GLU A 64 9.83 4.72 14.46
C GLU A 64 9.70 3.84 13.23
N LYS A 65 10.82 3.20 12.87
CA LYS A 65 10.91 2.39 11.66
C LYS A 65 11.97 1.31 11.81
N ASP A 66 11.66 0.08 11.39
CA ASP A 66 12.63 -1.02 11.32
C ASP A 66 12.46 -1.90 10.06
N GLY A 67 13.52 -2.62 9.70
CA GLY A 67 13.54 -3.55 8.57
C GLY A 67 13.73 -2.90 7.20
N ILE A 68 13.13 -3.51 6.18
CA ILE A 68 13.18 -3.00 4.79
C ILE A 68 11.94 -2.14 4.58
N PHE A 69 12.08 -1.03 3.86
CA PHE A 69 10.98 -0.09 3.59
C PHE A 69 10.48 -0.22 2.17
N PRO A 70 9.18 0.07 1.92
CA PRO A 70 8.76 0.33 0.56
C PRO A 70 9.49 1.57 0.07
N SER A 71 9.65 1.68 -1.25
CA SER A 71 10.26 2.86 -1.83
C SER A 71 9.46 4.09 -1.38
N GLY A 72 10.17 5.08 -0.84
CA GLY A 72 9.53 6.20 -0.16
C GLY A 72 10.53 7.03 0.62
N VAL A 73 10.00 8.00 1.37
CA VAL A 73 10.71 8.77 2.39
C VAL A 73 9.90 8.63 3.66
N VAL A 74 10.54 8.21 4.75
CA VAL A 74 9.90 8.11 6.07
C VAL A 74 10.83 8.86 7.02
N ASP A 75 10.54 10.15 7.19
CA ASP A 75 11.29 11.09 8.02
C ASP A 75 10.34 11.76 9.04
N THR A 76 10.28 13.10 9.09
CA THR A 76 9.23 13.80 9.85
C THR A 76 7.87 13.62 9.21
N ASN A 77 7.81 13.29 7.91
CA ASN A 77 6.61 12.98 7.17
C ASN A 77 6.77 11.62 6.46
N THR A 78 5.67 11.10 5.93
CA THR A 78 5.68 9.79 5.30
C THR A 78 5.27 9.89 3.83
N LEU A 79 6.17 9.54 2.92
CA LEU A 79 5.92 9.38 1.49
C LEU A 79 6.09 7.91 1.12
N ILE A 80 5.05 7.28 0.59
CA ILE A 80 5.14 5.90 0.08
C ILE A 80 4.80 5.87 -1.42
N PHE A 81 5.63 5.18 -2.20
CA PHE A 81 5.36 4.90 -3.60
C PHE A 81 4.59 3.59 -3.78
N TYR A 82 3.65 3.62 -4.72
CA TYR A 82 2.78 2.51 -5.06
C TYR A 82 2.89 2.14 -6.53
N CYS A 83 2.57 0.88 -6.80
CA CYS A 83 2.41 0.34 -8.14
C CYS A 83 1.00 -0.22 -8.26
N CYS A 84 0.18 0.30 -9.18
CA CYS A 84 -1.21 -0.15 -9.37
C CYS A 84 -1.49 -0.68 -10.78
N ARG A 85 -2.49 -1.57 -10.92
CA ARG A 85 -2.87 -2.22 -12.18
C ARG A 85 -4.41 -2.39 -12.30
N THR A 86 -4.92 -3.05 -13.34
CA THR A 86 -6.36 -3.36 -13.58
C THR A 86 -6.62 -4.88 -13.78
N PRO A 87 -7.86 -5.43 -13.64
CA PRO A 87 -8.23 -6.81 -13.20
C PRO A 87 -7.60 -8.09 -13.85
N ILE A 88 -7.46 -9.20 -13.06
CA ILE A 88 -7.29 -10.65 -13.44
C ILE A 88 -7.45 -11.61 -12.24
N ASN A 89 -7.30 -12.91 -12.51
CA ASN A 89 -7.16 -14.06 -11.61
C ASN A 89 -5.92 -14.00 -10.70
N LEU A 90 -6.16 -14.18 -9.41
CA LEU A 90 -5.13 -14.22 -8.37
C LEU A 90 -4.92 -15.64 -7.86
N PRO A 91 -3.78 -15.95 -7.22
CA PRO A 91 -3.59 -17.23 -6.55
C PRO A 91 -4.63 -17.38 -5.43
N THR A 92 -5.42 -18.45 -5.48
CA THR A 92 -6.52 -18.69 -4.55
C THR A 92 -6.26 -19.85 -3.58
N THR A 93 -4.99 -20.19 -3.36
CA THR A 93 -4.62 -21.33 -2.50
C THR A 93 -4.48 -20.94 -1.03
N ILE A 94 -4.30 -19.66 -0.72
CA ILE A 94 -4.17 -19.12 0.64
C ILE A 94 -4.85 -17.74 0.71
N PRO A 95 -5.34 -17.31 1.89
CA PRO A 95 -5.88 -15.97 2.06
C PRO A 95 -4.82 -14.88 1.84
N PHE A 96 -5.23 -13.71 1.34
CA PHE A 96 -4.33 -12.59 1.11
C PHE A 96 -5.05 -11.23 1.14
N TYR A 97 -4.24 -10.18 1.28
CA TYR A 97 -4.69 -8.79 1.24
C TYR A 97 -4.20 -8.08 -0.01
N LEU A 98 -5.03 -7.19 -0.55
CA LEU A 98 -4.65 -6.25 -1.60
C LEU A 98 -5.12 -4.84 -1.27
N LEU A 99 -4.28 -3.85 -1.56
CA LEU A 99 -4.68 -2.45 -1.52
C LEU A 99 -5.69 -2.20 -2.65
N ARG A 100 -6.89 -1.76 -2.29
CA ARG A 100 -7.96 -1.43 -3.23
C ARG A 100 -7.53 -0.25 -4.09
N TYR A 101 -7.83 -0.27 -5.39
CA TYR A 101 -7.39 0.80 -6.30
C TYR A 101 -8.53 1.72 -6.78
N ARG A 102 -9.48 1.27 -7.61
CA ARG A 102 -10.54 2.15 -8.16
C ARG A 102 -11.97 1.62 -8.02
N SER A 103 -12.16 0.31 -8.07
CA SER A 103 -13.47 -0.32 -7.96
C SER A 103 -13.67 -0.87 -6.54
N PRO A 104 -14.89 -1.30 -6.17
CA PRO A 104 -15.05 -2.31 -5.12
C PRO A 104 -14.08 -3.49 -5.33
N CYS A 105 -13.86 -4.26 -4.26
CA CYS A 105 -12.99 -5.42 -4.31
C CYS A 105 -13.32 -6.29 -5.53
N GLN A 106 -12.31 -6.54 -6.35
CA GLN A 106 -12.49 -7.33 -7.57
C GLN A 106 -12.90 -8.75 -7.20
N GLN A 107 -13.73 -9.38 -8.03
CA GLN A 107 -14.06 -10.79 -7.81
C GLN A 107 -12.86 -11.66 -8.13
N VAL A 108 -12.57 -12.60 -7.22
CA VAL A 108 -11.51 -13.59 -7.38
C VAL A 108 -12.17 -14.97 -7.33
N HIS A 109 -12.02 -15.75 -8.39
CA HIS A 109 -12.71 -17.02 -8.51
C HIS A 109 -12.31 -18.00 -7.40
N GLY A 110 -13.29 -18.45 -6.61
CA GLY A 110 -13.07 -19.38 -5.49
C GLY A 110 -12.63 -18.70 -4.20
N MET A 111 -12.77 -17.38 -4.10
CA MET A 111 -12.51 -16.59 -2.90
C MET A 111 -13.70 -15.67 -2.59
N VAL A 112 -13.92 -15.40 -1.32
CA VAL A 112 -14.86 -14.36 -0.86
C VAL A 112 -14.06 -13.08 -0.58
N ALA A 113 -14.50 -11.97 -1.15
CA ALA A 113 -13.85 -10.67 -0.94
C ALA A 113 -14.55 -9.88 0.17
N ARG A 114 -13.78 -9.34 1.11
CA ARG A 114 -14.27 -8.41 2.15
C ARG A 114 -13.44 -7.14 2.10
N GLU A 115 -14.11 -6.00 2.21
CA GLU A 115 -13.45 -4.70 2.30
C GLU A 115 -13.07 -4.43 3.76
N GLU A 116 -11.83 -4.04 3.95
CA GLU A 116 -11.29 -3.59 5.23
C GLU A 116 -10.68 -2.20 5.04
N LEU A 117 -10.56 -1.44 6.12
CA LEU A 117 -9.97 -0.11 6.10
C LEU A 117 -8.96 0.03 7.23
N VAL A 118 -7.89 0.75 6.95
CA VAL A 118 -6.90 1.19 7.93
C VAL A 118 -6.91 2.70 7.93
N MET A 119 -7.17 3.28 9.09
CA MET A 119 -7.09 4.73 9.31
C MET A 119 -5.71 5.03 9.88
N PHE A 120 -5.04 5.99 9.26
CA PHE A 120 -3.75 6.50 9.69
C PHE A 120 -4.02 7.84 10.37
N ASP A 121 -3.55 7.97 11.61
CA ASP A 121 -3.50 9.25 12.30
C ASP A 121 -2.45 10.13 11.62
N ASP A 122 -2.82 11.35 11.26
CA ASP A 122 -1.95 12.32 10.58
C ASP A 122 -2.23 13.72 11.13
N GLU A 123 -1.44 14.72 10.71
CA GLU A 123 -1.45 16.06 11.31
C GLU A 123 -2.87 16.63 11.50
N ASP A 124 -3.20 16.92 12.77
CA ASP A 124 -4.48 17.47 13.20
C ASP A 124 -4.74 18.90 12.68
N ASN A 125 -3.68 19.69 12.39
CA ASN A 125 -3.79 21.09 12.00
C ASN A 125 -2.98 21.46 10.73
N HIS A 126 -3.57 22.16 9.77
CA HIS A 126 -2.89 22.57 8.51
C HIS A 126 -2.33 21.42 7.65
N ASN A 127 -2.93 20.24 7.79
CA ASN A 127 -2.63 19.01 7.07
C ASN A 127 -2.30 19.19 5.56
N GLY A 128 -1.04 18.94 5.22
CA GLY A 128 -0.45 19.03 3.89
C GLY A 128 -0.50 17.75 3.06
N ASN A 129 -1.35 16.76 3.39
CA ASN A 129 -1.41 15.49 2.66
C ASN A 129 -1.54 15.65 1.13
N LEU A 130 -0.78 14.85 0.37
CA LEU A 130 -0.77 14.87 -1.10
C LEU A 130 -0.89 13.47 -1.69
N LYS A 131 -1.48 13.39 -2.88
CA LYS A 131 -1.57 12.16 -3.68
C LYS A 131 -1.21 12.43 -5.13
N ASN A 132 -0.51 11.50 -5.75
CA ASN A 132 -0.07 11.64 -7.14
C ASN A 132 -0.12 10.30 -7.90
N GLY A 133 -0.41 10.35 -9.20
CA GLY A 133 -0.37 9.19 -10.07
C GLY A 133 -1.38 8.08 -9.72
N SER A 134 -0.97 6.82 -9.89
CA SER A 134 -1.78 5.64 -9.57
C SER A 134 -1.44 5.14 -8.16
N HIS A 135 -2.33 5.41 -7.21
CA HIS A 135 -2.18 5.05 -5.80
C HIS A 135 -3.44 4.32 -5.30
N PRO A 136 -3.38 3.60 -4.16
CA PRO A 136 -4.56 2.96 -3.56
C PRO A 136 -5.71 3.95 -3.36
N LEU A 137 -6.94 3.43 -3.33
CA LEU A 137 -8.08 4.21 -2.92
C LEU A 137 -7.79 4.76 -1.52
N ASN A 138 -7.85 6.07 -1.44
CA ASN A 138 -7.56 6.84 -0.26
C ASN A 138 -8.56 7.97 -0.17
N ASP A 139 -9.33 7.95 0.92
CA ASP A 139 -10.29 8.98 1.25
C ASP A 139 -9.71 9.84 2.36
N ARG A 140 -9.83 11.16 2.17
CA ARG A 140 -9.52 12.16 3.20
C ARG A 140 -10.71 12.19 4.15
N SER A 141 -10.58 11.60 5.32
CA SER A 141 -11.47 11.89 6.43
C SER A 141 -10.99 13.15 7.14
N ILE A 142 -11.87 13.78 7.91
CA ILE A 142 -11.54 14.91 8.81
C ILE A 142 -10.56 14.47 9.93
N VAL A 143 -10.37 13.17 10.11
CA VAL A 143 -9.62 12.55 11.23
C VAL A 143 -8.46 11.68 10.70
N GLY A 144 -8.01 11.90 9.46
CA GLY A 144 -6.85 11.22 8.92
C GLY A 144 -7.02 10.57 7.55
N ASN A 145 -5.91 10.01 7.07
CA ASN A 145 -5.81 9.30 5.80
C ASN A 145 -6.28 7.85 5.93
N THR A 146 -7.30 7.47 5.19
CA THR A 146 -7.78 6.08 5.17
C THR A 146 -7.24 5.34 3.94
N LEU A 147 -6.71 4.12 4.12
CA LEU A 147 -6.45 3.19 3.03
C LEU A 147 -7.44 2.02 3.06
N TYR A 148 -7.91 1.63 1.89
CA TYR A 148 -8.84 0.51 1.74
C TYR A 148 -8.11 -0.75 1.27
N TYR A 149 -8.44 -1.86 1.89
CA TYR A 149 -7.92 -3.19 1.61
C TYR A 149 -9.05 -4.13 1.19
N CYS A 150 -8.69 -5.13 0.40
CA CYS A 150 -9.54 -6.25 0.07
C CYS A 150 -8.89 -7.50 0.63
N TYR A 151 -9.55 -8.11 1.61
CA TYR A 151 -9.22 -9.42 2.14
C TYR A 151 -9.92 -10.50 1.31
N TYR A 152 -9.19 -11.55 0.93
CA TYR A 152 -9.71 -12.69 0.19
C TYR A 152 -9.46 -13.96 0.99
N ASP A 153 -10.52 -14.72 1.26
CA ASP A 153 -10.49 -16.03 1.95
C ASP A 153 -11.39 -17.10 1.33
#